data_AF-A0AAW1UY14-F1
#
_entry.id   AF-A0AAW1UY14-F1
#
_cell.length_a   1.000
_cell.length_b   1.000
_cell.length_c   1.000
_cell.angle_alpha   90.00
_cell.angle_beta   90.00
_cell.angle_gamma   90.00
#
_symmetry.space_group_name_H-M   'P 1'
#
loop_
_entity.id
_entity.type
_entity.pdbx_description
1 polymer ?
#
loop_
_entity_poly.entity_id
_entity_poly.type
_entity_poly.pdbx_seq_one_letter_code
_entity_poly.pdbx_strand_id
1 'polypeptide(L)'
;MVMAKPGTVKSHDHLETQVYVLSKEEGGRPKPFTSYFQPQMFCLTWDTSCQVTIPDKEMVMPGEDSKLILRLFKPMVIEQGQRFTLRDGMQTLGTGVVTKILPSLKEDDRQQLLEGKKAREKRLAAQSAKN
;
A
#
# COMPACT_ATOMS: atom_id res chain seq x y z
N MET A 1 17.61 4.54 1.53
CA MET A 1 18.53 4.28 2.67
C MET A 1 18.44 5.47 3.60
N VAL A 2 18.39 5.27 4.92
CA VAL A 2 18.34 6.34 5.93
C VAL A 2 19.50 6.14 6.88
N MET A 3 20.24 7.20 7.19
CA MET A 3 21.31 7.18 8.20
C MET A 3 20.71 7.62 9.54
N ALA A 4 20.73 6.73 10.53
CA ALA A 4 20.19 6.97 11.86
C ALA A 4 21.07 6.30 12.92
N LYS A 5 20.94 6.76 14.17
CA LYS A 5 21.63 6.13 15.31
C LYS A 5 21.20 4.66 15.42
N PRO A 6 22.11 3.72 15.73
CA PRO A 6 21.74 2.32 15.90
C PRO A 6 20.59 2.14 16.91
N GLY A 7 19.56 1.41 16.49
CA GLY A 7 18.39 1.09 17.31
C GLY A 7 17.31 2.17 17.39
N THR A 8 17.47 3.34 16.77
CA THR A 8 16.45 4.41 16.85
C THR A 8 15.32 4.25 15.85
N VAL A 9 15.61 3.76 14.64
CA VAL A 9 14.61 3.61 13.58
C VAL A 9 14.35 2.14 13.29
N LYS A 10 13.08 1.80 13.07
CA LYS A 10 12.62 0.47 12.69
C LYS A 10 12.03 0.50 11.28
N SER A 11 12.23 -0.60 10.56
CA SER A 11 11.65 -0.77 9.23
C SER A 11 10.32 -1.51 9.35
N HIS A 12 9.33 -1.03 8.62
CA HIS A 12 7.97 -1.57 8.60
C HIS A 12 7.54 -1.87 7.16
N ASP A 13 6.66 -2.86 7.01
CA ASP A 13 6.14 -3.33 5.74
C ASP A 13 4.60 -3.36 5.69
N HIS A 14 3.94 -3.16 6.82
CA HIS A 14 2.48 -3.21 6.94
C HIS A 14 1.97 -1.98 7.68
N LEU A 15 1.10 -1.22 7.01
CA LEU A 15 0.70 0.10 7.47
C LEU A 15 -0.79 0.30 7.26
N GLU A 16 -1.43 0.94 8.22
CA GLU A 16 -2.74 1.56 8.06
C GLU A 16 -2.53 3.04 7.72
N THR A 17 -3.26 3.52 6.73
CA THR A 17 -3.06 4.85 6.18
C THR A 17 -4.39 5.50 5.84
N GLN A 18 -4.41 6.83 5.89
CA GLN A 18 -5.49 7.63 5.34
C GLN A 18 -4.97 8.29 4.07
N VAL A 19 -5.65 8.09 2.95
CA VAL A 19 -5.22 8.59 1.64
C VAL A 19 -6.35 9.37 0.99
N TYR A 20 -6.02 10.60 0.58
CA TYR A 20 -6.84 11.38 -0.34
C TYR A 20 -6.46 11.01 -1.77
N VAL A 21 -7.43 10.52 -2.54
CA VAL A 21 -7.23 10.20 -3.96
C VAL A 21 -7.51 11.45 -4.78
N LEU A 22 -6.54 11.89 -5.57
CA LEU A 22 -6.67 13.08 -6.41
C LEU A 22 -7.78 12.87 -7.44
N SER A 23 -8.57 13.92 -7.64
CA SER A 23 -9.59 13.98 -8.68
C SER A 23 -8.95 14.08 -10.08
N LYS A 24 -9.78 13.91 -11.11
CA LYS A 24 -9.34 14.08 -12.51
C LYS A 24 -8.84 15.50 -12.79
N GLU A 25 -9.46 16.51 -12.17
CA GLU A 25 -9.11 17.93 -12.36
C GLU A 25 -7.77 18.27 -11.71
N GLU A 26 -7.42 17.60 -10.62
CA GLU A 26 -6.13 17.72 -9.94
C GLU A 26 -5.01 16.93 -10.64
N GLY A 27 -5.29 16.32 -11.79
CA GLY A 27 -4.33 15.50 -12.52
C GLY A 27 -4.15 14.09 -11.96
N GLY A 28 -5.10 13.63 -11.15
CA GLY A 28 -5.18 12.25 -10.65
C GLY A 28 -5.67 11.25 -11.70
N ARG A 29 -5.82 9.99 -11.28
CA ARG A 29 -6.26 8.92 -12.17
C ARG A 29 -7.77 9.04 -12.43
N PRO A 30 -8.24 8.97 -13.69
CA PRO A 30 -9.67 9.06 -14.00
C PRO A 30 -10.44 7.78 -13.67
N LYS A 31 -9.75 6.63 -13.61
CA LYS A 31 -10.36 5.33 -13.28
C LYS A 31 -10.25 5.06 -11.78
N PRO A 32 -11.33 4.59 -11.13
CA PRO A 32 -11.26 4.06 -9.77
C PRO A 32 -10.25 2.93 -9.68
N PHE A 33 -9.67 2.73 -8.49
CA PHE A 33 -8.84 1.55 -8.22
C PHE A 33 -9.52 0.63 -7.19
N THR A 34 -9.22 -0.65 -7.34
CA THR A 34 -9.79 -1.72 -6.50
C THR A 34 -8.73 -2.25 -5.53
N SER A 35 -9.16 -3.12 -4.61
CA SER A 35 -8.24 -3.88 -3.78
C SER A 35 -7.23 -4.68 -4.63
N TYR A 36 -6.04 -4.87 -4.06
CA TYR A 36 -4.87 -5.50 -4.68
C TYR A 36 -4.20 -4.71 -5.80
N PHE A 37 -4.58 -3.46 -6.01
CA PHE A 37 -3.84 -2.55 -6.86
C PHE A 37 -2.41 -2.34 -6.31
N GLN A 38 -1.43 -2.26 -7.20
CA GLN A 38 0.00 -2.21 -6.85
C GLN A 38 0.66 -0.90 -7.32
N PRO A 39 0.44 0.23 -6.62
CA PRO A 39 1.12 1.49 -6.93
C PRO A 39 2.53 1.53 -6.35
N GLN A 40 3.30 2.51 -6.80
CA GLN A 40 4.56 2.91 -6.19
C GLN A 40 4.28 3.94 -5.09
N MET A 41 4.73 3.64 -3.87
CA MET A 41 4.69 4.57 -2.75
C MET A 41 5.99 5.35 -2.71
N PHE A 42 5.87 6.68 -2.70
CA PHE A 42 6.97 7.61 -2.51
C PHE A 42 6.86 8.26 -1.14
N CYS A 43 7.90 8.10 -0.33
CA CYS A 43 7.97 8.71 0.99
C CYS A 43 9.39 9.21 1.25
N LEU A 44 9.50 10.50 1.58
CA LEU A 44 10.77 11.21 1.66
C LEU A 44 11.63 10.99 0.40
N THR A 45 12.75 10.28 0.54
CA THR A 45 13.74 10.05 -0.51
C THR A 45 13.69 8.65 -1.10
N TRP A 46 12.74 7.82 -0.70
CA TRP A 46 12.64 6.46 -1.18
C TRP A 46 11.29 6.18 -1.84
N ASP A 47 11.33 5.22 -2.75
CA ASP A 47 10.18 4.66 -3.42
C ASP A 47 10.17 3.13 -3.27
N THR A 48 8.99 2.56 -3.09
CA THR A 48 8.80 1.11 -3.16
C THR A 48 7.42 0.78 -3.70
N SER A 49 7.32 -0.32 -4.43
CA SER A 49 6.02 -0.91 -4.76
C SER A 49 5.32 -1.32 -3.48
N CYS A 50 4.02 -1.05 -3.43
CA CYS A 50 3.13 -1.46 -2.36
C CYS A 50 1.88 -2.10 -2.94
N GLN A 51 1.23 -2.96 -2.19
CA GLN A 51 -0.09 -3.46 -2.49
C GLN A 51 -1.11 -2.77 -1.59
N VAL A 52 -2.17 -2.28 -2.20
CA VAL A 52 -3.29 -1.62 -1.52
C VAL A 52 -4.37 -2.65 -1.20
N THR A 53 -4.88 -2.63 0.02
CA THR A 53 -6.09 -3.33 0.43
C THR A 53 -7.08 -2.32 0.99
N ILE A 54 -8.30 -2.32 0.46
CA ILE A 54 -9.38 -1.45 0.90
C ILE A 54 -10.27 -2.29 1.84
N PRO A 55 -10.38 -1.93 3.14
CA PRO A 55 -11.17 -2.69 4.09
C PRO A 55 -12.68 -2.40 3.99
N ASP A 56 -13.04 -1.13 3.74
CA ASP A 56 -14.42 -0.66 3.92
C ASP A 56 -15.25 -0.63 2.62
N LYS A 57 -14.58 -0.67 1.46
CA LYS A 57 -15.20 -0.46 0.14
C LYS A 57 -14.59 -1.39 -0.90
N GLU A 58 -15.37 -1.71 -1.93
CA GLU A 58 -14.86 -2.49 -3.06
C GLU A 58 -13.93 -1.67 -3.97
N MET A 59 -14.21 -0.37 -4.10
CA MET A 59 -13.51 0.55 -5.00
C MET A 59 -13.40 1.94 -4.35
N VAL A 60 -12.32 2.66 -4.65
CA VAL A 60 -12.14 4.07 -4.25
C VAL A 60 -12.27 4.97 -5.45
N MET A 61 -13.14 5.98 -5.35
CA MET A 61 -13.39 6.95 -6.41
C MET A 61 -12.36 8.09 -6.37
N PRO A 62 -12.02 8.69 -7.53
CA PRO A 62 -11.20 9.90 -7.57
C PRO A 62 -11.87 11.07 -6.84
N GLY A 63 -11.11 11.83 -6.05
CA GLY A 63 -11.60 12.95 -5.24
C GLY A 63 -12.11 12.56 -3.85
N GLU A 64 -11.89 11.32 -3.42
CA GLU A 64 -12.38 10.78 -2.15
C GLU A 64 -11.24 10.45 -1.16
N ASP A 65 -11.53 10.65 0.13
CA ASP A 65 -10.72 10.18 1.23
C ASP A 65 -11.04 8.72 1.60
N SER A 66 -10.03 7.87 1.66
CA SER A 66 -10.20 6.47 2.02
C SER A 66 -9.12 5.94 2.96
N LYS A 67 -9.53 5.07 3.87
CA LYS A 67 -8.62 4.29 4.72
C LYS A 67 -8.09 3.13 3.90
N LEU A 68 -6.77 3.03 3.79
CA LEU A 68 -6.07 2.01 3.02
C LEU A 68 -5.08 1.27 3.90
N ILE A 69 -5.05 -0.04 3.76
CA ILE A 69 -4.00 -0.89 4.32
C ILE A 69 -2.96 -1.08 3.22
N LEU A 70 -1.73 -0.63 3.48
CA LEU A 70 -0.61 -0.75 2.56
C LEU A 70 0.34 -1.86 3.01
N ARG A 71 0.66 -2.74 2.06
CA ARG A 71 1.67 -3.79 2.21
C ARG A 71 2.85 -3.49 1.30
N LEU A 72 4.01 -3.17 1.87
CA LEU A 72 5.21 -2.84 1.11
C LEU A 72 5.94 -4.12 0.70
N PHE A 73 6.47 -4.14 -0.51
CA PHE A 73 7.29 -5.26 -1.00
C PHE A 73 8.64 -5.34 -0.29
N LYS A 74 9.18 -4.19 0.12
CA LYS A 74 10.42 -4.06 0.87
C LYS A 74 10.14 -3.31 2.17
N PRO A 75 10.69 -3.76 3.31
CA PRO A 75 10.51 -3.07 4.57
C PRO A 75 11.26 -1.73 4.53
N MET A 76 10.55 -0.64 4.79
CA MET A 76 11.08 0.73 4.74
C MET A 76 10.91 1.42 6.09
N VAL A 77 11.78 2.40 6.36
CA VAL A 77 11.70 3.20 7.59
C VAL A 77 10.55 4.19 7.47
N ILE A 78 9.56 4.04 8.35
CA ILE A 78 8.31 4.81 8.35
C ILE A 78 7.87 5.04 9.78
N GLU A 79 7.39 6.25 10.05
CA GLU A 79 6.82 6.64 11.33
C GLU A 79 5.32 6.98 11.21
N GLN A 80 4.62 6.91 12.33
CA GLN A 80 3.22 7.34 12.41
C GLN A 80 3.13 8.85 12.18
N GLY A 81 2.15 9.29 11.39
CA GLY A 81 1.97 10.68 10.99
C GLY A 81 2.81 11.11 9.79
N GLN A 82 3.65 10.22 9.26
CA GLN A 82 4.47 10.53 8.10
C GLN A 82 3.63 10.61 6.83
N ARG A 83 3.89 11.65 6.02
CA ARG A 83 3.22 11.88 4.74
C ARG A 83 3.90 11.10 3.61
N PHE A 84 3.10 10.63 2.66
CA PHE A 84 3.57 9.93 1.48
C PHE A 84 2.68 10.24 0.28
N THR A 85 3.14 9.86 -0.90
CA THR A 85 2.35 9.93 -2.13
C THR A 85 2.30 8.57 -2.80
N LEU A 86 1.17 8.23 -3.41
CA LEU A 86 1.01 7.03 -4.24
C LEU A 86 1.06 7.45 -5.69
N ARG A 87 1.85 6.74 -6.50
CA ARG A 87 2.01 6.98 -7.92
C ARG A 87 1.75 5.72 -8.74
N ASP A 88 1.13 5.91 -9.89
CA ASP A 88 0.99 4.91 -10.94
C ASP A 88 1.82 5.37 -12.14
N GLY A 89 3.04 4.81 -12.28
CA GLY A 89 4.02 5.31 -13.23
C GLY A 89 4.36 6.79 -12.97
N MET A 90 4.05 7.66 -13.93
CA MET A 90 4.36 9.10 -13.84
C MET A 90 3.27 9.92 -13.15
N GLN A 91 2.08 9.36 -12.93
CA GLN A 91 0.93 10.11 -12.40
C GLN A 91 0.79 9.89 -10.88
N THR A 92 0.57 10.97 -10.14
CA THR A 92 0.26 10.87 -8.71
C THR A 92 -1.21 10.54 -8.53
N LEU A 93 -1.49 9.42 -7.87
CA LEU A 93 -2.84 8.94 -7.58
C LEU A 93 -3.44 9.65 -6.37
N GLY A 94 -2.62 9.86 -5.34
CA GLY A 94 -3.11 10.23 -4.02
C GLY A 94 -2.00 10.69 -3.11
N THR A 95 -2.38 11.50 -2.13
CA THR A 95 -1.51 11.90 -1.01
C THR A 95 -2.06 11.30 0.27
N GLY A 96 -1.19 10.72 1.07
CA GLY A 96 -1.59 10.00 2.27
C GLY A 96 -0.76 10.34 3.49
N VAL A 97 -1.30 9.93 4.63
CA VAL A 97 -0.64 9.97 5.92
C VAL A 97 -0.74 8.60 6.59
N VAL A 98 0.36 8.17 7.22
CA VAL A 98 0.40 6.93 7.98
C VAL A 98 -0.35 7.13 9.28
N THR A 99 -1.47 6.43 9.47
CA THR A 99 -2.29 6.54 10.66
C THR A 99 -1.83 5.57 11.74
N LYS A 100 -1.42 4.36 11.36
CA LYS A 100 -0.95 3.34 12.30
C LYS A 100 0.03 2.38 11.64
N ILE A 101 1.04 1.96 12.40
CA ILE A 101 1.97 0.92 11.99
C ILE A 101 1.42 -0.43 12.47
N LEU A 102 1.23 -1.35 11.53
CA LEU A 102 0.69 -2.69 11.82
C LEU A 102 1.83 -3.70 12.07
N PRO A 103 1.54 -4.87 12.66
CA PRO A 103 2.53 -5.92 12.83
C PRO A 103 3.12 -6.36 11.48
N SER A 104 4.41 -6.69 11.49
CA SER A 104 5.16 -7.06 10.29
C SER A 104 4.53 -8.25 9.56
N LEU A 105 4.60 -8.24 8.23
CA LEU A 105 4.08 -9.33 7.41
C LEU A 105 4.83 -10.64 7.68
N LYS A 106 4.07 -11.73 7.84
CA LYS A 106 4.63 -13.08 7.93
C LYS A 106 5.26 -13.49 6.61
N GLU A 107 6.16 -14.48 6.63
CA GLU A 107 6.81 -14.98 5.41
C GLU A 107 5.79 -15.44 4.34
N ASP A 108 4.67 -16.03 4.78
CA ASP A 108 3.58 -16.43 3.89
C ASP A 108 2.93 -15.23 3.17
N ASP A 109 2.70 -14.12 3.88
CA ASP A 109 2.11 -12.90 3.30
C ASP A 109 3.08 -12.22 2.32
N ARG A 110 4.38 -12.31 2.59
CA ARG A 110 5.44 -11.81 1.69
C ARG A 110 5.51 -12.63 0.40
N GLN A 111 5.39 -13.95 0.48
CA GLN A 111 5.29 -14.80 -0.70
C GLN A 111 4.05 -14.46 -1.54
N GLN A 112 2.91 -14.19 -0.89
CA GLN A 112 1.71 -13.76 -1.60
C GLN A 112 1.88 -12.43 -2.35
N LEU A 113 2.76 -11.52 -1.92
CA LEU A 113 3.03 -10.29 -2.66
C LEU A 113 3.83 -10.55 -3.94
N LEU A 114 4.74 -11.51 -3.90
CA LEU A 114 5.61 -11.90 -5.01
C LEU A 114 4.92 -12.87 -6.00
N GLU A 115 3.96 -13.65 -5.51
CA GLU A 115 3.17 -14.57 -6.29
C GLU A 115 2.23 -13.83 -7.28
N GLY A 116 2.31 -14.19 -8.56
CA GLY A 116 1.45 -13.61 -9.60
C GLY A 116 -0.04 -13.92 -9.39
N LYS A 117 -0.92 -13.12 -10.01
CA LYS A 117 -2.40 -13.21 -9.90
C LYS A 117 -2.95 -14.64 -9.95
N LYS A 118 -2.45 -15.47 -10.89
CA LYS A 118 -2.84 -16.88 -11.05
C LYS A 118 -2.53 -17.77 -9.83
N ALA A 119 -1.39 -17.54 -9.17
CA ALA A 119 -0.99 -18.32 -8.00
C ALA A 119 -1.86 -17.96 -6.77
N ARG A 120 -2.18 -16.67 -6.60
CA ARG A 120 -3.12 -16.21 -5.57
C ARG A 120 -4.53 -16.77 -5.76
N GLU A 121 -5.07 -16.68 -6.98
CA GLU A 121 -6.41 -17.20 -7.30
C GLU A 121 -6.49 -18.71 -7.05
N LYS A 122 -5.46 -19.47 -7.43
CA LYS A 122 -5.39 -20.92 -7.17
C LYS A 122 -5.36 -21.24 -5.67
N ARG A 123 -4.67 -20.43 -4.85
CA ARG A 123 -4.57 -20.63 -3.39
C ARG A 123 -5.85 -20.23 -2.67
N LEU A 124 -6.47 -19.13 -3.08
CA LEU A 124 -7.79 -18.69 -2.60
C LEU A 124 -8.87 -19.73 -2.94
N ALA A 125 -8.88 -20.24 -4.18
CA ALA A 125 -9.79 -21.33 -4.57
C ALA A 125 -9.53 -22.62 -3.76
N ALA A 126 -8.26 -22.94 -3.48
CA ALA A 126 -7.90 -24.10 -2.65
C ALA A 126 -8.25 -23.92 -1.16
N GLN A 127 -8.28 -22.69 -0.66
CA GLN A 127 -8.72 -22.37 0.72
C GLN A 127 -10.24 -22.38 0.85
N SER A 128 -10.98 -21.86 -0.14
CA SER A 128 -12.44 -21.92 -0.16
C SER A 128 -12.99 -23.34 -0.35
N ALA A 129 -12.19 -24.26 -0.92
CA ALA A 129 -12.55 -25.67 -1.08
C ALA A 129 -12.27 -26.53 0.17
N LYS A 130 -11.63 -25.96 1.21
CA LYS A 130 -11.30 -26.66 2.46
C LYS A 130 -12.22 -26.30 3.63
N ASN A 131 -13.20 -25.42 3.42
CA ASN A 131 -14.25 -25.07 4.38
C ASN A 131 -15.59 -25.64 3.95
#